data_AF-A0A928Q3N2-F1
#
_entry.id   AF-A0A928Q3N2-F1
#
_cell.length_a   1.000
_cell.length_b   1.000
_cell.length_c   1.000
_cell.angle_alpha   90.00
_cell.angle_beta   90.00
_cell.angle_gamma   90.00
#
_symmetry.space_group_name_H-M   'P 1'
#
loop_
_entity.id
_entity.type
_entity.pdbx_description
1 polymer ?
#
loop_
_entity_poly.entity_id
_entity_poly.type
_entity_poly.pdbx_seq_one_letter_code
_entity_poly.pdbx_strand_id
1 'polypeptide(L)'
;MNRIWAALAILVILFGGSFWGMNEVSRMTTEVTEMLVQVQDTMDSGDTEQSRALIQQVVNTWHGYHHLMSYFIPHERLETVSQTLSTTQSFLKSGTEDEARAECNRALNQLHTLMDTEMPYMNNIL
;
A
#
# COMPACT_ATOMS: atom_id res chain seq x y z
N MET A 1 -1.90 -31.35 -31.48
CA MET A 1 -0.61 -30.98 -30.86
C MET A 1 -0.43 -29.46 -30.72
N ASN A 2 -0.66 -28.66 -31.77
CA ASN A 2 -0.57 -27.17 -31.69
C ASN A 2 -1.52 -26.53 -30.67
N ARG A 3 -2.69 -27.13 -30.44
CA ARG A 3 -3.65 -26.67 -29.42
C ARG A 3 -3.13 -26.81 -27.98
N ILE A 4 -2.33 -27.84 -27.70
CA ILE A 4 -1.74 -28.05 -26.36
C ILE A 4 -0.64 -27.02 -26.12
N TRP A 5 0.19 -26.74 -27.12
CA TRP A 5 1.20 -25.69 -27.04
C TRP A 5 0.61 -24.29 -26.88
N ALA A 6 -0.48 -23.99 -27.60
CA ALA A 6 -1.20 -22.73 -27.41
C ALA A 6 -1.79 -22.62 -26.00
N ALA A 7 -2.39 -23.69 -25.47
CA ALA A 7 -2.91 -23.72 -24.11
C ALA A 7 -1.78 -23.55 -23.06
N LEU A 8 -0.63 -24.19 -23.29
CA LEU A 8 0.53 -24.10 -22.41
C LEU A 8 1.14 -22.69 -22.43
N ALA A 9 1.19 -22.03 -23.58
CA ALA A 9 1.61 -20.64 -23.70
C ALA A 9 0.67 -19.68 -22.94
N ILE A 10 -0.64 -19.84 -23.08
CA ILE A 10 -1.63 -19.05 -22.32
C ILE A 10 -1.46 -19.27 -20.81
N LEU A 11 -1.26 -20.51 -20.40
CA LEU A 11 -1.06 -20.86 -19.00
C LEU A 11 0.20 -20.19 -18.42
N VAL A 12 1.32 -20.22 -19.14
CA VAL A 12 2.54 -19.51 -18.73
C VAL A 12 2.33 -18.00 -18.62
N ILE A 13 1.59 -17.39 -19.54
CA ILE A 13 1.28 -15.95 -19.49
C ILE A 13 0.42 -15.61 -18.27
N LEU A 14 -0.60 -16.42 -17.98
CA LEU A 14 -1.46 -16.21 -16.82
C LEU A 14 -0.67 -16.34 -15.51
N PHE A 15 0.10 -17.42 -15.35
CA PHE A 15 0.93 -17.61 -14.16
C PHE A 15 2.00 -16.53 -14.01
N GLY A 16 2.67 -16.16 -15.11
CA GLY A 16 3.68 -15.11 -15.10
C GLY A 16 3.10 -13.75 -14.72
N GLY A 17 1.95 -13.39 -15.30
CA GLY A 17 1.24 -12.15 -14.99
C GLY A 17 0.76 -12.09 -13.54
N SER A 18 0.18 -13.18 -13.02
CA SER A 18 -0.25 -13.26 -11.63
C SER A 18 0.92 -13.17 -10.64
N PHE A 19 2.02 -13.88 -10.90
CA PHE A 19 3.20 -13.84 -10.04
C PHE A 19 3.86 -12.45 -10.04
N TRP A 20 3.94 -11.83 -11.22
CA TRP A 20 4.47 -10.48 -11.34
C TRP A 20 3.59 -9.46 -10.60
N GLY A 21 2.27 -9.47 -10.84
CA GLY A 21 1.33 -8.57 -10.18
C GLY A 21 1.37 -8.70 -8.66
N MET A 22 1.48 -9.93 -8.14
CA MET A 22 1.61 -10.17 -6.71
C MET A 22 2.90 -9.60 -6.12
N ASN A 23 4.05 -9.84 -6.76
CA ASN A 23 5.32 -9.31 -6.31
C ASN A 23 5.35 -7.76 -6.35
N GLU A 24 4.71 -7.19 -7.36
CA GLU A 24 4.59 -5.75 -7.55
C GLU A 24 3.75 -5.12 -6.42
N VAL A 25 2.56 -5.67 -6.14
CA VAL A 25 1.70 -5.23 -5.02
C VAL A 25 2.42 -5.34 -3.68
N SER A 26 3.12 -6.46 -3.43
CA SER A 26 3.89 -6.66 -2.20
C SER A 26 4.99 -5.60 -2.04
N ARG A 27 5.73 -5.31 -3.11
CA ARG A 27 6.80 -4.31 -3.08
C ARG A 27 6.23 -2.92 -2.80
N MET A 28 5.15 -2.55 -3.48
CA MET A 28 4.50 -1.24 -3.34
C MET A 28 3.94 -1.02 -1.93
N THR A 29 3.26 -2.02 -1.36
CA THR A 29 2.74 -1.96 0.02
C THR A 29 3.88 -1.86 1.04
N THR A 30 4.99 -2.59 0.82
CA THR A 30 6.17 -2.53 1.70
C THR A 30 6.81 -1.15 1.68
N GLU A 31 7.03 -0.59 0.48
CA GLU A 31 7.60 0.75 0.31
C GLU A 31 6.76 1.84 1.00
N VAL A 32 5.43 1.79 0.82
CA VAL A 32 4.52 2.74 1.48
C VAL A 32 4.52 2.58 3.00
N THR A 33 4.61 1.34 3.48
CA THR A 33 4.70 1.04 4.92
C THR A 33 6.00 1.60 5.51
N GLU A 34 7.14 1.37 4.86
CA GLU A 34 8.44 1.90 5.30
C GLU A 34 8.46 3.43 5.34
N MET A 35 7.88 4.09 4.33
CA MET A 35 7.77 5.56 4.34
C MET A 35 6.85 6.06 5.46
N LEU A 36 5.74 5.37 5.76
CA LEU A 36 4.87 5.73 6.88
C LEU A 36 5.53 5.55 8.24
N VAL A 37 6.37 4.51 8.40
CA VAL A 37 7.19 4.35 9.61
C VAL A 37 8.13 5.55 9.78
N GLN A 38 8.75 6.04 8.69
CA GLN A 38 9.55 7.27 8.75
C GLN A 38 8.72 8.52 9.12
N VAL A 39 7.47 8.61 8.64
CA VAL A 39 6.55 9.69 9.08
C VAL A 39 6.29 9.59 10.59
N GLN A 40 6.06 8.38 11.11
CA GLN A 40 5.88 8.16 12.55
C GLN A 40 7.11 8.56 13.36
N ASP A 41 8.30 8.11 12.95
CA ASP A 41 9.56 8.41 13.63
C ASP A 41 9.83 9.93 13.68
N THR A 42 9.54 10.64 12.58
CA THR A 42 9.70 12.10 12.50
C THR A 42 8.68 12.86 13.34
N MET A 43 7.45 12.34 13.44
CA MET A 43 6.45 12.87 14.37
C MET A 43 6.87 12.61 15.83
N ASP A 44 7.49 11.48 16.14
CA ASP A 44 7.96 11.14 17.50
C ASP A 44 9.17 11.99 17.91
N SER A 45 10.04 12.35 16.96
CA SER A 45 11.16 13.27 17.21
C SER A 45 10.76 14.74 17.27
N GLY A 46 9.49 15.08 17.00
CA GLY A 46 8.98 16.44 16.99
C GLY A 46 9.39 17.27 15.77
N ASP A 47 9.82 16.63 14.68
CA ASP A 47 10.15 17.31 13.43
C ASP A 47 8.91 17.42 12.54
N THR A 48 8.08 18.41 12.84
CA THR A 48 6.79 18.64 12.16
C THR A 48 6.97 18.96 10.66
N GLU A 49 8.03 19.66 10.29
CA GLU A 49 8.27 20.07 8.89
C GLU A 49 8.67 18.86 8.04
N GLN A 50 9.58 18.03 8.56
CA GLN A 50 9.97 16.78 7.91
C GLN A 50 8.79 15.81 7.83
N SER A 51 8.01 15.67 8.90
CA SER A 51 6.79 14.83 8.92
C SER A 51 5.81 15.22 7.82
N ARG A 52 5.59 16.53 7.62
CA ARG A 52 4.73 17.07 6.55
C ARG A 52 5.26 16.78 5.15
N ALA A 53 6.56 16.89 4.95
CA ALA A 53 7.19 16.58 3.67
C ALA A 53 7.09 15.09 3.35
N LEU A 54 7.35 14.22 4.33
CA LEU A 54 7.29 12.77 4.17
C LEU A 54 5.87 12.27 3.92
N ILE A 55 4.86 12.73 4.67
CA ILE A 55 3.47 12.29 4.43
C ILE A 55 2.97 12.72 3.05
N GLN A 56 3.44 13.85 2.52
CA GLN A 56 3.11 14.27 1.15
C GLN A 56 3.73 13.33 0.11
N GLN A 57 4.96 12.84 0.35
CA GLN A 57 5.57 11.83 -0.51
C GLN A 57 4.81 10.51 -0.43
N VAL A 58 4.42 10.06 0.76
CA VAL A 58 3.59 8.86 0.96
C VAL A 58 2.30 8.94 0.15
N VAL A 59 1.55 10.04 0.27
CA VAL A 59 0.29 10.25 -0.48
C VAL A 59 0.54 10.19 -1.99
N ASN A 60 1.59 10.85 -2.48
CA ASN A 60 1.91 10.87 -3.91
C ASN A 60 2.30 9.49 -4.44
N THR A 61 3.15 8.76 -3.71
CA THR A 61 3.57 7.40 -4.08
C THR A 61 2.39 6.44 -4.07
N TRP A 62 1.56 6.49 -3.01
CA TRP A 62 0.33 5.71 -2.94
C TRP A 62 -0.61 5.99 -4.13
N HIS A 63 -0.79 7.26 -4.51
CA HIS A 63 -1.64 7.60 -5.64
C HIS A 63 -1.08 7.10 -6.98
N GLY A 64 0.23 7.16 -7.19
CA GLY A 64 0.88 6.58 -8.37
C GLY A 64 0.70 5.07 -8.47
N TYR A 65 0.62 4.42 -7.31
CA TYR A 65 0.44 2.98 -7.15
C TYR A 65 -1.01 2.51 -7.23
N HIS A 66 -1.95 3.37 -6.85
CA HIS A 66 -3.37 3.08 -6.77
C HIS A 66 -3.92 2.47 -8.07
N HIS A 67 -3.55 3.03 -9.23
CA HIS A 67 -4.03 2.52 -10.52
C HIS A 67 -3.60 1.07 -10.76
N LEU A 68 -2.34 0.74 -10.51
CA LEU A 68 -1.83 -0.62 -10.72
C LEU A 68 -2.40 -1.59 -9.68
N MET A 69 -2.44 -1.20 -8.41
CA MET A 69 -3.01 -2.03 -7.34
C MET A 69 -4.50 -2.32 -7.58
N SER A 70 -5.22 -1.40 -8.21
CA SER A 70 -6.65 -1.52 -8.45
C SER A 70 -7.07 -2.62 -9.43
N TYR A 71 -6.11 -3.16 -10.20
CA TYR A 71 -6.33 -4.36 -11.02
C TYR A 71 -6.38 -5.64 -10.19
N PHE A 72 -5.76 -5.64 -9.01
CA PHE A 72 -5.59 -6.81 -8.15
C PHE A 72 -6.41 -6.71 -6.87
N ILE A 73 -6.56 -5.51 -6.32
CA ILE A 73 -7.21 -5.22 -5.04
C ILE A 73 -8.52 -4.46 -5.29
N PRO A 74 -9.63 -4.81 -4.61
CA PRO A 74 -10.87 -4.05 -4.61
C PRO A 74 -10.64 -2.57 -4.28
N HIS A 75 -11.21 -1.68 -5.11
CA HIS A 75 -11.10 -0.23 -4.96
C HIS A 75 -11.45 0.27 -3.56
N GLU A 76 -12.48 -0.29 -2.93
CA GLU A 76 -12.93 0.14 -1.59
C GLU A 76 -11.83 0.06 -0.53
N ARG A 77 -10.99 -0.98 -0.59
CA ARG A 77 -9.88 -1.14 0.36
C ARG A 77 -8.74 -0.16 0.08
N LEU A 78 -8.44 0.08 -1.19
CA LEU A 78 -7.44 1.07 -1.59
C LEU A 78 -7.87 2.49 -1.24
N GLU A 79 -9.15 2.80 -1.47
CA GLU A 79 -9.76 4.09 -1.17
C GLU A 79 -9.77 4.36 0.34
N THR A 80 -10.01 3.33 1.16
CA THR A 80 -9.94 3.44 2.62
C THR A 80 -8.55 3.90 3.07
N VAL A 81 -7.48 3.32 2.51
CA VAL A 81 -6.09 3.76 2.79
C VAL A 81 -5.85 5.18 2.26
N SER A 82 -6.28 5.49 1.04
CA SER A 82 -6.17 6.84 0.44
C SER A 82 -6.77 7.92 1.35
N GLN A 83 -7.95 7.64 1.94
CA GLN A 83 -8.65 8.55 2.84
C GLN A 83 -7.91 8.73 4.16
N THR A 84 -7.42 7.65 4.77
CA THR A 84 -6.63 7.71 6.01
C THR A 84 -5.31 8.46 5.81
N LEU A 85 -4.62 8.23 4.69
CA LEU A 85 -3.40 8.98 4.34
C LEU A 85 -3.67 10.47 4.14
N SER A 86 -4.75 10.82 3.44
CA SER A 86 -5.16 12.21 3.22
C SER A 86 -5.55 12.90 4.54
N THR A 87 -6.23 12.18 5.43
CA THR A 87 -6.59 12.66 6.77
C THR A 87 -5.33 12.91 7.61
N THR A 88 -4.39 11.97 7.60
CA THR A 88 -3.09 12.11 8.28
C THR A 88 -2.34 13.36 7.81
N GLN A 89 -2.28 13.57 6.49
CA GLN A 89 -1.68 14.76 5.90
C GLN A 89 -2.39 16.04 6.34
N SER A 90 -3.72 16.04 6.38
CA SER A 90 -4.52 17.18 6.82
C SER A 90 -4.20 17.55 8.27
N PHE A 91 -4.14 16.56 9.16
CA PHE A 91 -3.79 16.77 10.57
C PHE A 91 -2.38 17.31 10.78
N LEU A 92 -1.41 16.79 10.03
CA LEU A 92 -0.05 17.34 10.03
C LEU A 92 -0.05 18.80 9.57
N LYS A 93 -0.81 19.16 8.53
CA LYS A 93 -0.93 20.55 8.04
C LYS A 93 -1.63 21.46 9.06
N SER A 94 -2.63 20.99 9.80
CA SER A 94 -3.31 21.78 10.84
C SER A 94 -2.55 21.86 12.16
N GLY A 95 -1.48 21.07 12.34
CA GLY A 95 -0.68 21.07 13.58
C GLY A 95 -1.31 20.25 14.71
N THR A 96 -2.19 19.31 14.38
CA THR A 96 -2.83 18.38 15.30
C THR A 96 -2.07 17.05 15.26
N GLU A 97 -0.89 17.02 15.89
CA GLU A 97 0.08 15.93 15.75
C GLU A 97 -0.38 14.63 16.41
N ASP A 98 -1.11 14.69 17.53
CA ASP A 98 -1.63 13.49 18.19
C ASP A 98 -2.68 12.77 17.32
N GLU A 99 -3.56 13.53 16.68
CA GLU A 99 -4.53 13.02 15.71
C GLU A 99 -3.85 12.49 14.45
N ALA A 100 -2.80 13.17 13.96
CA ALA A 100 -1.99 12.66 12.86
C ALA A 100 -1.32 11.33 13.21
N ARG A 101 -0.79 11.18 14.43
CA ARG A 101 -0.15 9.96 14.91
C ARG A 101 -1.14 8.80 14.99
N ALA A 102 -2.36 9.07 15.42
CA ALA A 102 -3.43 8.07 15.46
C ALA A 102 -3.82 7.59 14.04
N GLU A 103 -4.00 8.51 13.09
CA GLU A 103 -4.34 8.15 11.71
C GLU A 103 -3.16 7.50 10.95
N CYS A 104 -1.91 7.88 11.24
CA CYS A 104 -0.73 7.21 10.71
C CYS A 104 -0.66 5.75 11.15
N ASN A 105 -0.91 5.47 12.44
CA ASN A 105 -1.02 4.11 12.96
C ASN A 105 -2.17 3.33 12.31
N ARG A 106 -3.29 4.00 12.03
CA ARG A 106 -4.42 3.40 11.32
C ARG A 106 -4.02 3.00 9.89
N ALA A 107 -3.31 3.87 9.16
CA ALA A 107 -2.83 3.57 7.82
C ALA A 107 -1.88 2.37 7.81
N LEU A 108 -0.95 2.32 8.76
CA LEU A 108 -0.03 1.18 8.94
C LEU A 108 -0.80 -0.13 9.16
N ASN A 109 -1.80 -0.14 10.04
CA ASN A 109 -2.63 -1.32 10.29
C ASN A 109 -3.44 -1.73 9.05
N GLN A 110 -3.97 -0.77 8.29
CA GLN A 110 -4.69 -1.06 7.04
C GLN A 110 -3.76 -1.69 5.99
N LEU A 111 -2.53 -1.17 5.84
CA LEU A 111 -1.52 -1.72 4.93
C LEU A 111 -1.05 -3.11 5.36
N HIS A 112 -0.86 -3.33 6.66
CA HIS A 112 -0.56 -4.66 7.20
C HIS A 112 -1.68 -5.65 6.88
N THR A 113 -2.93 -5.24 7.11
CA THR A 113 -4.10 -6.07 6.79
C THR A 113 -4.22 -6.35 5.29
N LEU A 114 -3.94 -5.36 4.44
CA LEU A 114 -3.89 -5.54 2.99
C LEU A 114 -2.83 -6.56 2.60
N MET A 115 -1.64 -6.50 3.17
CA MET A 115 -0.56 -7.45 2.90
C MET A 115 -0.93 -8.86 3.37
N ASP A 116 -1.52 -9.00 4.57
CA ASP A 116 -1.95 -10.29 5.11
C ASP A 116 -3.06 -10.93 4.26
N THR A 117 -3.99 -10.12 3.75
CA THR A 117 -5.18 -10.61 3.03
C THR A 117 -4.91 -10.86 1.54
N GLU A 118 -3.95 -10.18 0.92
CA GLU A 118 -3.68 -10.32 -0.52
C GLU A 118 -2.52 -11.25 -0.85
N MET A 119 -1.62 -11.48 0.10
CA MET A 119 -0.53 -12.42 -0.11
C MET A 119 -1.02 -13.85 0.17
N PRO A 120 -0.71 -14.81 -0.72
CA PRO A 120 -0.98 -16.22 -0.50
C PRO A 120 0.04 -16.78 0.51
N TYR A 121 -0.01 -16.28 1.75
CA TYR A 121 0.60 -16.96 2.89
C TYR A 121 -0.24 -18.19 3.25
N MET A 122 0.38 -19.25 3.77
CA MET A 122 -0.31 -20.51 4.10
C MET A 122 -1.57 -20.32 4.97
N ASN A 123 -1.64 -19.25 5.76
CA ASN A 123 -2.80 -18.89 6.59
C ASN A 123 -4.02 -18.35 5.82
N ASN A 124 -3.86 -18.00 4.54
CA ASN A 124 -4.85 -17.28 3.74
C ASN A 124 -5.32 -18.07 2.49
N ILE A 125 -4.79 -19.28 2.30
CA ILE A 125 -5.17 -20.23 1.24
C ILE A 125 -5.80 -21.52 1.82
N LEU A 126 -5.95 -21.63 3.14
CA LEU A 126 -6.50 -22.82 3.82
C LEU A 126 -7.87 -22.54 4.43
#